data_AF-A0A7X6UN36-F1
#
_entry.id   AF-A0A7X6UN36-F1
#
_cell.length_a   1.000
_cell.length_b   1.000
_cell.length_c   1.000
_cell.angle_alpha   90.00
_cell.angle_beta   90.00
_cell.angle_gamma   90.00
#
_symmetry.space_group_name_H-M   'P 1'
#
loop_
_entity.id
_entity.type
_entity.pdbx_description
1 polymer ?
#
loop_
_entity_poly.entity_id
_entity_poly.type
_entity_poly.pdbx_seq_one_letter_code
_entity_poly.pdbx_strand_id
1 'polypeptide(L)' 'MKQKDLDNVALRLEAEEKLKLRYRWPVEKRDDDRMLYEERTDPLLDVAEETGVFFVSHNGDIMKVWLNEAIEVLPLED' A
#
# COMPACT_ATOMS: atom_id res chain seq x y z
N MET A 1 4.65 0.71 8.29
CA MET A 1 5.04 -0.71 8.16
C MET A 1 6.56 -0.85 8.20
N LYS A 2 7.13 -2.02 8.49
CA LYS A 2 8.59 -2.26 8.57
C LYS A 2 9.08 -3.07 7.37
N GLN A 3 10.38 -2.98 7.06
CA GLN A 3 11.00 -3.73 5.97
C GLN A 3 10.73 -5.23 6.06
N LYS A 4 10.84 -5.82 7.26
CA LYS A 4 10.59 -7.25 7.52
C LYS A 4 9.14 -7.68 7.20
N ASP A 5 8.20 -6.74 7.16
CA ASP A 5 6.82 -7.04 6.80
C ASP A 5 6.67 -7.24 5.28
N LEU A 6 7.57 -6.68 4.46
CA LEU A 6 7.54 -6.82 2.99
C LEU A 6 7.81 -8.25 2.56
N ASP A 7 8.83 -8.90 3.13
CA ASP A 7 9.16 -10.30 2.82
C ASP A 7 7.97 -11.25 3.08
N ASN A 8 7.22 -10.99 4.15
CA ASN A 8 6.02 -11.76 4.47
C ASN A 8 4.90 -11.48 3.46
N VAL A 9 4.71 -10.22 3.08
CA VAL A 9 3.71 -9.83 2.07
C VAL A 9 4.03 -10.46 0.71
N ALA A 10 5.30 -10.47 0.30
CA ALA A 10 5.75 -11.12 -0.94
C ALA A 10 5.42 -12.61 -0.94
N LEU A 11 5.77 -13.33 0.13
CA LEU A 11 5.46 -14.75 0.28
C LEU A 11 3.96 -15.06 0.22
N ARG A 12 3.11 -14.18 0.78
CA ARG A 12 1.66 -14.34 0.73
C ARG A 12 1.11 -14.13 -0.68
N LEU A 13 1.64 -13.15 -1.42
CA LEU A 13 1.28 -12.93 -2.83
C LEU A 13 1.75 -14.09 -3.73
N GLU A 14 2.95 -14.62 -3.50
CA GLU A 14 3.45 -15.84 -4.18
C GLU A 14 2.57 -17.07 -3.90
N ALA A 15 1.96 -17.14 -2.72
CA ALA A 15 0.96 -18.15 -2.36
C ALA A 15 -0.43 -17.89 -2.97
N GLU A 16 -0.56 -16.95 -3.90
CA GLU A 16 -1.79 -16.53 -4.57
C GLU A 16 -2.87 -16.01 -3.59
N GLU A 17 -2.46 -15.56 -2.39
CA GLU A 17 -3.39 -14.93 -1.44
C GLU A 17 -3.84 -13.58 -1.98
N LYS A 18 -5.16 -13.34 -2.02
CA LYS A 18 -5.70 -12.02 -2.36
C LYS A 18 -5.51 -11.08 -1.17
N LEU A 19 -4.75 -10.01 -1.37
CA LEU A 19 -4.45 -9.03 -0.32
C LEU A 19 -4.98 -7.64 -0.70
N LYS A 20 -5.14 -6.79 0.32
CA LYS A 20 -5.40 -5.36 0.17
C LYS A 20 -4.45 -4.56 1.06
N LEU A 21 -4.05 -3.40 0.58
CA LEU A 21 -3.17 -2.49 1.31
C LEU A 21 -3.98 -1.29 1.79
N ARG A 22 -3.88 -0.98 3.08
CA ARG A 22 -4.31 0.29 3.64
C ARG A 22 -3.14 1.26 3.71
N TYR A 23 -3.29 2.47 3.19
CA TYR A 23 -2.21 3.45 3.05
C TYR A 23 -2.70 4.90 3.14
N ARG A 24 -1.77 5.82 3.40
CA ARG A 24 -2.02 7.26 3.42
C ARG A 24 -1.82 7.86 2.03
N TRP A 25 -2.79 8.61 1.54
CA TRP A 25 -2.72 9.31 0.28
C TRP A 25 -2.79 10.83 0.48
N PRO A 26 -1.83 11.62 -0.05
CA PRO A 26 -1.87 13.07 0.06
C PRO A 26 -2.97 13.64 -0.85
N VAL A 27 -3.92 14.38 -0.26
CA VAL A 27 -5.06 14.95 -0.99
C VAL A 27 -4.95 16.45 -1.22
N GLU A 28 -4.38 17.17 -0.26
CA GLU A 28 -4.33 18.62 -0.30
C GLU A 28 -3.18 19.15 0.54
N LYS A 29 -2.42 20.09 -0.03
CA LYS A 29 -1.46 20.88 0.73
C LYS A 29 -2.15 22.14 1.21
N ARG A 30 -2.24 22.33 2.53
CA ARG A 30 -2.81 23.53 3.14
C ARG A 30 -1.82 24.69 3.12
N ASP A 31 -2.35 25.90 3.26
CA ASP A 31 -1.59 27.16 3.32
C ASP A 31 -0.62 27.24 4.51
N ASP A 32 -0.79 26.41 5.53
CA ASP A 32 0.08 26.30 6.72
C ASP A 32 1.19 25.25 6.58
N ASP A 33 1.53 24.86 5.34
CA ASP A 33 2.48 23.79 4.97
C ASP A 33 2.11 22.39 5.48
N ARG A 34 0.92 22.19 6.05
CA ARG A 34 0.44 20.86 6.44
C ARG A 34 -0.16 20.14 5.24
N MET A 35 0.25 18.89 5.05
CA MET A 35 -0.37 17.99 4.07
C MET A 35 -1.54 17.27 4.73
N LEU A 36 -2.72 17.34 4.11
CA LEU A 36 -3.84 16.46 4.44
C LEU A 36 -3.63 15.11 3.78
N TYR A 37 -3.79 14.07 4.59
CA TYR A 37 -3.78 12.70 4.13
C TYR A 37 -5.14 12.08 4.36
N GLU A 38 -5.59 11.28 3.40
CA GLU A 38 -6.71 10.36 3.59
C GLU A 38 -6.20 8.92 3.66
N GLU A 39 -6.93 8.05 4.35
CA GLU A 39 -6.66 6.62 4.31
C GLU A 39 -7.43 5.98 3.17
N ARG A 40 -6.70 5.26 2.31
CA ARG A 40 -7.27 4.45 1.24
C ARG A 40 -7.00 2.98 1.50
N THR A 41 -7.85 2.12 0.97
CA THR A 41 -7.66 0.67 1.01
C THR A 41 -7.97 0.10 -0.36
N ASP A 42 -6.97 -0.47 -1.00
CA ASP A 42 -7.07 -0.96 -2.37
C ASP A 42 -6.44 -2.36 -2.50
N PRO A 43 -6.91 -3.19 -3.45
CA PRO A 43 -6.30 -4.49 -3.73
C PRO A 43 -4.80 -4.36 -3.98
N LEU A 44 -4.02 -5.18 -3.30
CA LEU A 44 -2.58 -5.26 -3.46
C LEU A 44 -2.28 -6.23 -4.62
N LEU A 45 -1.49 -5.76 -5.57
CA LEU A 45 -1.11 -6.51 -6.76
C LEU A 45 0.28 -7.11 -6.61
N ASP A 46 1.24 -6.32 -6.11
CA ASP A 46 2.64 -6.71 -6.05
C ASP A 46 3.41 -5.88 -5.01
N VAL A 47 4.61 -6.32 -4.65
CA VAL A 47 5.52 -5.64 -3.75
C VAL A 47 6.96 -5.71 -4.27
N ALA A 48 7.64 -4.57 -4.34
CA ALA A 48 9.08 -4.50 -4.64
C ALA A 48 9.87 -4.28 -3.35
N GLU A 49 10.25 -5.39 -2.71
CA GLU A 49 10.90 -5.44 -1.39
C GLU A 49 12.17 -4.59 -1.33
N GLU A 50 13.04 -4.70 -2.35
CA GLU A 50 14.32 -3.96 -2.42
C GLU A 50 14.14 -2.43 -2.35
N THR A 51 13.03 -1.94 -2.88
CA THR A 51 12.73 -0.50 -2.96
C THR A 51 11.72 -0.03 -1.92
N GLY A 52 11.09 -0.95 -1.18
CA GLY A 52 10.04 -0.64 -0.23
C GLY A 52 8.80 -0.04 -0.88
N VAL A 53 8.38 -0.57 -2.02
CA VAL A 53 7.22 -0.09 -2.80
C VAL A 53 6.16 -1.18 -2.88
N PHE A 54 4.91 -0.80 -2.67
CA PHE A 54 3.74 -1.62 -2.95
C PHE A 54 3.04 -1.14 -4.22
N PHE A 55 2.46 -2.08 -4.97
CA PHE A 55 1.65 -1.80 -6.15
C PHE A 55 0.20 -2.18 -5.86
N VAL A 56 -0.71 -1.22 -5.94
CA VAL A 56 -2.14 -1.42 -5.68
C VAL A 56 -2.97 -1.11 -6.92
N SER A 57 -4.13 -1.76 -7.05
CA SER A 57 -5.12 -1.44 -8.08
C SER A 57 -6.14 -0.44 -7.53
N HIS A 58 -6.14 0.78 -8.03
CA HIS A 58 -7.07 1.82 -7.61
C HIS A 58 -7.86 2.31 -8.82
N ASN A 59 -9.19 2.14 -8.81
CA ASN A 59 -10.07 2.53 -9.92
C ASN A 59 -9.67 2.00 -11.31
N GLY A 60 -8.97 0.86 -11.37
CA GLY A 60 -8.48 0.26 -12.62
C GLY A 60 -7.06 0.66 -13.02
N ASP A 61 -6.44 1.59 -12.29
CA ASP A 61 -5.05 2.02 -12.48
C ASP A 61 -4.12 1.35 -11.46
N ILE A 62 -2.86 1.14 -11.86
CA ILE A 62 -1.81 0.66 -10.96
C ILE A 62 -1.14 1.86 -10.30
N MET A 63 -1.22 1.91 -8.98
CA MET A 63 -0.59 2.96 -8.16
C MET A 63 0.57 2.41 -7.34
N LYS A 64 1.59 3.25 -7.14
CA LYS A 64 2.73 2.97 -6.27
C LYS A 64 2.50 3.60 -4.90
N VAL A 65 2.72 2.83 -3.85
CA VAL A 65 2.63 3.27 -2.45
C VAL A 65 3.95 2.96 -1.76
N TRP A 66 4.56 3.96 -1.14
CA TRP A 66 5.83 3.79 -0.46
C TRP A 66 5.64 3.18 0.95
N LEU A 67 6.65 2.47 1.45
CA LEU A 67 6.62 1.79 2.76
C LEU A 67 6.26 2.73 3.94
N ASN A 68 6.65 4.00 3.87
CA ASN A 68 6.35 5.02 4.87
C ASN A 68 4.90 5.54 4.79
N GLU A 69 4.22 5.36 3.66
CA GLU A 69 2.81 5.70 3.44
C GLU A 69 1.91 4.51 3.79
N ALA A 70 2.43 3.30 3.66
CA ALA A 70 1.76 2.05 3.93
C ALA A 70 1.48 1.85 5.44
N ILE A 71 0.20 1.62 5.77
CA ILE A 71 -0.31 1.44 7.14
C ILE A 71 -0.28 -0.05 7.49
N GLU A 72 -1.04 -0.87 6.76
CA GLU A 72 -1.16 -2.32 6.99
C GLU A 72 -1.58 -3.08 5.72
N VAL A 73 -1.25 -4.37 5.67
CA VAL A 73 -1.71 -5.30 4.64
C VAL A 73 -2.69 -6.28 5.27
N LEU A 74 -3.86 -6.41 4.66
CA LEU A 74 -4.98 -7.25 5.12
C LEU A 74 -5.36 -8.26 4.03
N PRO A 75 -6.02 -9.38 4.39
CA PRO A 75 -6.71 -10.21 3.41
C PRO A 75 -7.78 -9.41 2.65
N LEU A 76 -7.88 -9.62 1.34
CA LEU A 76 -9.01 -9.17 0.53
C LEU A 76 -10.15 -10.16 0.75
N GLU A 77 -10.92 -9.97 1.82
CA GLU A 77 -12.15 -10.75 2.07
C GLU A 77 -13.10 -10.63 0.87
N ASP A 78 -13.62 -11.77 0.39
CA ASP A 78 -14.62 -11.86 -0.70
C ASP A 78 -16.01 -11.39 -0.27
#